data_AF-Q13MH1-F1
#
_entry.id   AF-Q13MH1-F1
#
_cell.length_a   1.000
_cell.length_b   1.000
_cell.length_c   1.000
_cell.angle_alpha   90.00
_cell.angle_beta   90.00
_cell.angle_gamma   90.00
#
_symmetry.space_group_name_H-M   'P 1'
#
loop_
_entity.id
_entity.type
_entity.pdbx_description
1 polymer ?
#
loop_
_entity_poly.entity_id
_entity_poly.type
_entity_poly.pdbx_seq_one_letter_code
_entity_poly.pdbx_strand_id
1 'polypeptide(L)'
;MSVAAFSGTDRGRDNPDDTAVENVGPIPKGTYYLVDRQSGGYMGLIYDWWNAQGVSSTDRRKWFMLWNPATGDTTNINGIKRGNFRLHPVGRIGLSHGCITVANPKEFELLEKYIRSRGQTLPVPGSTLRAYGTVDVK
;
A
#
# COMPACT_ATOMS: atom_id res chain seq x y z
N MET A 1 4.15 -5.91 17.79
CA MET A 1 5.03 -6.38 16.70
C MET A 1 5.48 -5.16 15.92
N SER A 2 6.77 -5.06 15.61
CA SER A 2 7.34 -4.02 14.76
C SER A 2 8.01 -4.68 13.56
N VAL A 3 7.94 -4.04 12.40
CA VAL A 3 8.62 -4.48 11.18
C VAL A 3 9.35 -3.30 10.57
N ALA A 4 10.47 -3.55 9.88
CA ALA A 4 11.11 -2.51 9.09
C ALA A 4 10.34 -2.32 7.77
N ALA A 5 9.94 -1.09 7.49
CA ALA A 5 9.24 -0.73 6.26
C ALA A 5 9.70 0.62 5.73
N PHE A 6 9.45 0.87 4.44
CA PHE A 6 9.76 2.11 3.75
C PHE A 6 8.67 2.46 2.75
N SER A 7 8.63 3.72 2.31
CA SER A 7 7.74 4.17 1.24
C SER A 7 8.47 5.05 0.24
N GLY A 8 8.12 4.92 -1.04
CA GLY A 8 8.83 5.63 -2.11
C GLY A 8 10.11 4.92 -2.56
N THR A 9 10.67 5.41 -3.66
CA THR A 9 11.80 4.79 -4.36
C THR A 9 12.88 5.84 -4.61
N ASP A 10 14.14 5.41 -4.70
CA ASP A 10 15.30 6.28 -4.98
C ASP A 10 15.35 7.51 -4.07
N ARG A 11 15.44 8.71 -4.65
CA ARG A 11 15.48 9.99 -3.93
C ARG A 11 14.23 10.29 -3.10
N GLY A 12 13.09 9.67 -3.43
CA GLY A 12 11.82 9.86 -2.74
C GLY A 12 11.59 8.90 -1.59
N ARG A 13 12.52 7.97 -1.33
CA ARG A 13 12.36 6.99 -0.25
C ARG A 13 12.31 7.69 1.11
N ASP A 14 11.19 7.52 1.80
CA ASP A 14 10.87 8.08 3.11
C ASP A 14 11.04 9.62 3.16
N ASN A 15 10.97 10.28 2.00
CA ASN A 15 11.11 11.73 1.86
C ASN A 15 9.72 12.40 1.67
N PRO A 16 9.14 13.00 2.73
CA PRO A 16 7.81 13.59 2.64
C PRO A 16 7.72 14.78 1.66
N ASP A 17 8.83 15.44 1.34
CA ASP A 17 8.85 16.56 0.39
C ASP A 17 8.62 16.09 -1.05
N ASP A 18 8.87 14.80 -1.33
CA ASP A 18 8.70 14.20 -2.65
C ASP A 18 7.33 13.55 -2.86
N THR A 19 6.39 13.70 -1.92
CA THR A 19 5.06 13.05 -1.98
C THR A 19 4.32 13.32 -3.31
N ALA A 20 4.51 14.49 -3.92
CA ALA A 20 3.91 14.85 -5.20
C ALA A 20 4.62 14.23 -6.42
N VAL A 21 5.80 13.62 -6.26
CA VAL A 21 6.58 13.06 -7.39
C VAL A 21 6.07 11.66 -7.72
N GLU A 22 5.44 11.52 -8.89
CA GLU A 22 4.90 10.25 -9.37
C GLU A 22 5.96 9.13 -9.39
N ASN A 23 5.58 7.93 -8.94
CA ASN A 23 6.44 6.74 -8.85
C ASN A 23 7.72 6.88 -7.98
N VAL A 24 8.02 8.04 -7.43
CA VAL A 24 9.22 8.29 -6.62
C VAL A 24 8.86 8.57 -5.18
N GLY A 25 7.91 9.47 -4.96
CA GLY A 25 7.51 9.92 -3.64
C GLY A 25 6.87 8.85 -2.76
N PRO A 26 6.94 9.00 -1.43
CA PRO A 26 6.30 8.10 -0.49
C PRO A 26 4.78 8.27 -0.52
N ILE A 27 4.09 7.38 0.20
CA ILE A 27 2.69 7.58 0.55
C ILE A 27 2.52 8.91 1.30
N PRO A 28 1.46 9.69 1.04
CA PRO A 28 1.17 10.88 1.82
C PRO A 28 0.91 10.56 3.29
N LYS A 29 1.13 11.55 4.15
CA LYS A 29 0.75 11.45 5.57
C LYS A 29 -0.76 11.32 5.71
N GLY A 30 -1.19 10.56 6.72
CA GLY A 30 -2.59 10.37 7.02
C GLY A 30 -2.91 8.98 7.58
N THR A 31 -4.20 8.78 7.87
CA THR A 31 -4.73 7.50 8.34
C THR A 31 -5.34 6.73 7.18
N TYR A 32 -4.88 5.50 6.99
CA TYR A 32 -5.33 4.60 5.95
C TYR A 32 -5.96 3.36 6.55
N TYR A 33 -7.02 2.86 5.93
CA TYR A 33 -7.68 1.62 6.33
C TYR A 33 -7.06 0.44 5.60
N LEU A 34 -6.72 -0.60 6.36
CA LEU A 34 -6.22 -1.87 5.82
C LEU A 34 -7.41 -2.72 5.38
N VAL A 35 -7.69 -2.73 4.09
CA VAL A 35 -8.74 -3.57 3.50
C VAL A 35 -8.10 -4.63 2.61
N ASP A 36 -8.85 -5.71 2.34
CA ASP A 36 -8.43 -6.63 1.31
C ASP A 36 -8.22 -5.90 -0.01
N ARG A 37 -7.21 -6.33 -0.75
CA ARG A 37 -7.08 -5.92 -2.14
C ARG A 37 -8.30 -6.44 -2.91
N GLN A 38 -9.21 -5.54 -3.29
CA GLN A 38 -10.31 -5.91 -4.18
C GLN A 38 -9.78 -6.38 -5.54
N SER A 39 -10.28 -7.52 -6.03
CA SER A 39 -9.95 -8.07 -7.34
C SER A 39 -11.08 -7.81 -8.35
N GLY A 40 -10.80 -7.03 -9.41
CA GLY A 40 -11.72 -6.80 -10.54
C GLY A 40 -11.41 -5.53 -11.36
N GLY A 41 -11.73 -5.51 -12.66
CA GLY A 41 -11.64 -4.32 -13.53
C GLY A 41 -10.22 -3.76 -13.74
N TYR A 42 -10.05 -2.43 -13.60
CA TYR A 42 -8.78 -1.68 -13.69
C TYR A 42 -7.60 -2.31 -12.90
N MET A 43 -7.89 -3.19 -11.93
CA MET A 43 -6.90 -3.96 -11.17
C MET A 43 -6.11 -4.99 -11.99
N GLY A 44 -6.62 -5.43 -13.14
CA GLY A 44 -5.86 -6.27 -14.08
C GLY A 44 -4.66 -5.53 -14.66
N LEU A 45 -4.87 -4.29 -15.11
CA LEU A 45 -3.79 -3.43 -15.63
C LEU A 45 -2.74 -3.13 -14.55
N ILE A 46 -3.17 -2.91 -13.31
CA ILE A 46 -2.28 -2.71 -12.17
C ILE A 46 -1.49 -4.01 -11.90
N TYR A 47 -2.15 -5.16 -11.89
CA TYR A 47 -1.49 -6.45 -11.72
C TYR A 47 -0.39 -6.68 -12.76
N ASP A 48 -0.67 -6.38 -14.02
CA ASP A 48 0.28 -6.50 -15.13
C ASP A 48 1.43 -5.50 -15.00
N TRP A 49 1.15 -4.25 -14.62
CA TRP A 49 2.18 -3.24 -14.38
C TRP A 49 3.14 -3.66 -13.25
N TRP A 50 2.63 -4.08 -12.09
CA TRP A 50 3.48 -4.57 -10.99
C TRP A 50 4.23 -5.86 -11.35
N ASN A 51 3.71 -6.68 -12.26
CA ASN A 51 4.43 -7.84 -12.79
C ASN A 51 5.63 -7.42 -13.63
N ALA A 52 5.42 -6.48 -14.56
CA ALA A 52 6.49 -5.93 -15.39
C ALA A 52 7.60 -5.27 -14.54
N GLN A 53 7.24 -4.62 -13.44
CA GLN A 53 8.17 -4.02 -12.48
C GLN A 53 8.85 -5.02 -11.53
N GLY A 54 8.99 -6.30 -11.89
CA GLY A 54 9.76 -7.27 -11.11
C GLY A 54 9.23 -7.58 -9.70
N VAL A 55 8.03 -7.11 -9.36
CA VAL A 55 7.33 -7.39 -8.09
C VAL A 55 6.54 -8.72 -8.19
N SER A 56 6.65 -9.40 -9.32
CA SER A 56 6.01 -10.67 -9.69
C SER A 56 6.31 -11.85 -8.73
N SER A 57 7.39 -11.79 -7.93
CA SER A 57 7.77 -12.92 -7.07
C SER A 57 6.98 -13.05 -5.78
N THR A 58 6.08 -12.10 -5.46
CA THR A 58 5.35 -12.10 -4.18
C THR A 58 3.88 -12.43 -4.39
N ASP A 59 3.27 -13.18 -3.46
CA ASP A 59 1.85 -13.51 -3.51
C ASP A 59 1.00 -12.26 -3.20
N ARG A 60 0.58 -11.55 -4.25
CA ARG A 60 -0.16 -10.29 -4.14
C ARG A 60 -1.58 -10.42 -3.58
N ARG A 61 -2.09 -11.62 -3.35
CA ARG A 61 -3.36 -11.83 -2.63
C ARG A 61 -3.22 -11.54 -1.14
N LYS A 62 -1.99 -11.59 -0.64
CA LYS A 62 -1.63 -11.27 0.75
C LYS A 62 -1.49 -9.76 1.00
N TRP A 63 -1.39 -8.96 -0.06
CA TRP A 63 -1.23 -7.51 0.07
C TRP A 63 -2.52 -6.85 0.56
N PHE A 64 -2.36 -5.78 1.32
CA PHE A 64 -3.49 -4.95 1.76
C PHE A 64 -3.54 -3.67 0.93
N MET A 65 -4.74 -3.23 0.59
CA MET A 65 -4.95 -1.89 0.06
C MET A 65 -4.93 -0.89 1.22
N LEU A 66 -4.27 0.24 1.02
CA LEU A 66 -4.26 1.37 1.94
C LEU A 66 -5.34 2.35 1.51
N TRP A 67 -6.55 2.17 2.03
CA TRP A 67 -7.72 2.95 1.65
C TRP A 67 -7.76 4.28 2.40
N ASN A 68 -7.78 5.40 1.69
CA ASN A 68 -7.99 6.71 2.28
C ASN A 68 -9.50 6.94 2.50
N PRO A 69 -9.97 7.32 3.69
CA PRO A 69 -11.41 7.51 3.95
C PRO A 69 -12.04 8.67 3.17
N ALA A 70 -11.25 9.67 2.76
CA ALA A 70 -11.73 10.82 2.01
C ALA A 70 -11.64 10.63 0.50
N THR A 71 -10.58 9.98 0.00
CA THR A 71 -10.28 9.92 -1.43
C THR A 71 -10.28 8.50 -2.02
N GLY A 72 -10.46 7.48 -1.19
CA GLY A 72 -10.45 6.07 -1.58
C GLY A 72 -9.05 5.57 -1.95
N ASP A 73 -8.96 4.77 -3.01
CA ASP A 73 -7.69 4.22 -3.52
C ASP A 73 -6.92 5.19 -4.43
N THR A 74 -7.41 6.42 -4.61
CA THR A 74 -6.73 7.47 -5.38
C THR A 74 -6.64 8.75 -4.59
N THR A 75 -5.66 9.59 -4.90
CA THR A 75 -5.56 10.93 -4.32
C THR A 75 -4.99 11.89 -5.36
N ASN A 76 -5.38 13.15 -5.30
CA ASN A 76 -4.79 14.20 -6.12
C ASN A 76 -3.88 15.04 -5.22
N ILE A 77 -2.61 15.14 -5.61
CA ILE A 77 -1.59 15.88 -4.89
C ILE A 77 -1.07 16.95 -5.84
N ASN A 78 -1.49 18.20 -5.65
CA ASN A 78 -1.09 19.34 -6.48
C ASN A 78 -1.32 19.10 -7.99
N GLY A 79 -2.45 18.51 -8.37
CA GLY A 79 -2.78 18.18 -9.76
C GLY A 79 -2.28 16.81 -10.21
N ILE A 80 -1.44 16.14 -9.44
CA ILE A 80 -0.86 14.83 -9.77
C ILE A 80 -1.71 13.73 -9.15
N LYS A 81 -2.28 12.87 -10.00
CA LYS A 81 -3.05 11.71 -9.56
C LYS A 81 -2.11 10.62 -9.05
N ARG A 82 -2.13 10.40 -7.75
CA ARG A 82 -1.48 9.28 -7.07
C ARG A 82 -2.53 8.31 -6.55
N GLY A 83 -2.09 7.20 -5.99
CA GLY A 83 -2.97 6.19 -5.41
C GLY A 83 -2.44 4.81 -5.65
N ASN A 84 -3.35 3.86 -5.59
CA ASN A 84 -3.03 2.46 -5.65
C ASN A 84 -1.93 2.10 -4.63
N PHE A 85 -2.06 2.60 -3.40
CA PHE A 85 -1.12 2.35 -2.33
C PHE A 85 -1.41 1.02 -1.63
N ARG A 86 -0.39 0.22 -1.38
CA ARG A 86 -0.51 -1.10 -0.77
C ARG A 86 0.47 -1.27 0.37
N LEU A 87 0.12 -2.12 1.32
CA LEU A 87 1.08 -2.73 2.24
C LEU A 87 1.51 -4.07 1.65
N HIS A 88 2.80 -4.20 1.34
CA HIS A 88 3.35 -5.39 0.68
C HIS A 88 4.81 -5.67 1.09
N PRO A 89 5.35 -6.88 0.89
CA PRO A 89 6.76 -7.15 1.09
C PRO A 89 7.59 -6.59 -0.05
N VAL A 90 8.87 -6.35 0.21
CA VAL A 90 9.84 -5.98 -0.82
C VAL A 90 9.90 -7.07 -1.91
N GLY A 91 9.85 -6.63 -3.18
CA GLY A 91 10.06 -7.49 -4.34
C GLY A 91 11.54 -7.58 -4.73
N ARG A 92 11.86 -8.36 -5.77
CA ARG A 92 13.26 -8.59 -6.21
C ARG A 92 14.04 -7.31 -6.53
N ILE A 93 13.36 -6.28 -7.04
CA ILE A 93 13.99 -5.02 -7.45
C ILE A 93 13.70 -3.85 -6.50
N GLY A 94 13.15 -4.10 -5.31
CA GLY A 94 13.11 -3.10 -4.24
C GLY A 94 12.13 -1.93 -4.40
N LEU A 95 11.23 -1.97 -5.39
CA LEU A 95 10.33 -0.86 -5.69
C LEU A 95 9.17 -0.72 -4.70
N SER A 96 8.82 0.53 -4.36
CA SER A 96 7.68 0.89 -3.53
C SER A 96 6.68 1.81 -4.26
N HIS A 97 7.15 2.82 -5.00
CA HIS A 97 6.31 3.78 -5.73
C HIS A 97 5.23 4.49 -4.87
N GLY A 98 5.50 4.62 -3.58
CA GLY A 98 4.59 5.19 -2.59
C GLY A 98 3.71 4.16 -1.88
N CYS A 99 3.93 2.86 -2.05
CA CYS A 99 3.38 1.84 -1.15
C CYS A 99 4.09 1.86 0.22
N ILE A 100 3.54 1.15 1.20
CA ILE A 100 4.31 0.77 2.40
C ILE A 100 4.91 -0.60 2.13
N THR A 101 6.23 -0.64 2.03
CA THR A 101 6.98 -1.84 1.64
C THR A 101 7.76 -2.39 2.83
N VAL A 102 7.38 -3.57 3.30
CA VAL A 102 8.08 -4.27 4.38
C VAL A 102 9.38 -4.86 3.86
N ALA A 103 10.51 -4.48 4.46
CA ALA A 103 11.85 -4.79 3.96
C ALA A 103 12.19 -6.29 4.03
N ASN A 104 11.59 -7.04 4.96
CA ASN A 104 11.80 -8.46 5.11
C ASN A 104 10.52 -9.24 4.74
N PRO A 105 10.52 -10.05 3.65
CA PRO A 105 9.35 -10.82 3.25
C PRO A 105 8.82 -11.78 4.33
N LYS A 106 9.68 -12.34 5.18
CA LYS A 106 9.23 -13.22 6.28
C LYS A 106 8.50 -12.45 7.39
N GLU A 107 8.95 -11.24 7.70
CA GLU A 107 8.26 -10.37 8.64
C GLU A 107 6.91 -9.92 8.09
N PHE A 108 6.83 -9.66 6.78
CA PHE A 108 5.56 -9.39 6.13
C PHE A 108 4.58 -10.57 6.27
N GLU A 109 5.03 -11.82 6.09
CA GLU A 109 4.15 -12.99 6.28
C GLU A 109 3.60 -13.10 7.71
N LEU A 110 4.42 -12.79 8.71
CA LEU A 110 3.98 -12.76 10.10
C LEU A 110 3.00 -11.60 10.35
N LEU A 111 3.29 -10.42 9.80
CA LEU A 111 2.45 -9.24 9.92
C LEU A 111 1.09 -9.45 9.25
N GLU A 112 1.09 -10.04 8.06
CA GLU A 112 -0.12 -10.33 7.29
C GLU A 112 -1.04 -11.29 8.04
N LYS A 113 -0.51 -12.39 8.56
CA LYS A 113 -1.26 -13.33 9.42
C LYS A 113 -1.81 -12.63 10.65
N TYR A 114 -0.99 -11.81 11.31
CA TYR A 114 -1.41 -11.04 12.48
C TYR A 114 -2.59 -10.11 12.16
N ILE A 115 -2.48 -9.29 11.11
CA ILE A 115 -3.54 -8.38 10.66
C ILE A 115 -4.83 -9.17 10.35
N ARG A 116 -4.73 -10.26 9.57
CA ARG A 116 -5.91 -11.06 9.18
C ARG A 116 -6.58 -11.76 10.35
N SER A 117 -5.82 -12.20 11.35
CA SER A 117 -6.36 -12.87 12.54
C SER A 117 -7.31 -11.99 13.37
N ARG A 118 -7.27 -10.65 13.18
CA ARG A 118 -8.19 -9.71 13.83
C ARG A 118 -9.58 -9.68 13.17
N GLY A 119 -9.69 -10.15 11.93
CA GLY A 119 -10.91 -10.07 11.11
C GLY A 119 -11.22 -8.66 10.60
N GLN A 120 -12.02 -8.56 9.53
CA GLN A 120 -12.47 -7.28 8.94
C GLN A 120 -13.67 -6.72 9.70
N THR A 121 -13.42 -6.18 10.89
CA THR A 121 -14.49 -5.74 11.79
C THR A 121 -14.67 -4.23 11.83
N LEU A 122 -13.75 -3.43 11.29
CA LEU A 122 -13.83 -1.98 11.34
C LEU A 122 -14.58 -1.42 10.11
N PRO A 123 -15.74 -0.75 10.26
CA PRO A 123 -16.39 -0.10 9.12
C PRO A 123 -15.53 1.05 8.59
N VAL A 124 -15.43 1.16 7.27
CA VAL A 124 -14.73 2.26 6.60
C VAL A 124 -15.73 3.36 6.26
N PRO A 125 -15.59 4.58 6.82
CA PRO A 125 -16.53 5.68 6.56
C PRO A 125 -16.72 5.97 5.07
N GLY A 126 -17.96 6.26 4.67
CA GLY A 126 -18.27 6.62 3.28
C GLY A 126 -18.16 5.47 2.28
N SER A 127 -18.05 4.22 2.73
CA SER A 127 -17.98 3.05 1.85
C SER A 127 -18.73 1.84 2.44
N THR A 128 -18.90 0.79 1.63
CA THR A 128 -19.41 -0.52 2.09
C THR A 128 -18.31 -1.43 2.63
N LEU A 129 -17.06 -0.94 2.67
CA LEU A 129 -15.89 -1.75 3.04
C LEU A 129 -15.80 -1.95 4.55
N ARG A 130 -15.17 -3.06 4.92
CA ARG A 130 -14.70 -3.32 6.28
C ARG A 130 -13.20 -3.56 6.26
N ALA A 131 -12.49 -2.97 7.22
CA ALA A 131 -11.05 -3.02 7.37
C ALA A 131 -10.63 -3.93 8.53
N TYR A 132 -9.41 -4.44 8.42
CA TYR A 132 -8.71 -5.16 9.49
C TYR A 132 -8.22 -4.22 10.61
N GLY A 133 -8.07 -2.94 10.29
CA GLY A 133 -7.54 -1.91 11.16
C GLY A 133 -7.09 -0.70 10.36
N THR A 134 -6.34 0.19 11.00
CA THR A 134 -5.78 1.39 10.37
C THR A 134 -4.26 1.41 10.44
N VAL A 135 -3.65 2.20 9.56
CA VAL A 135 -2.24 2.58 9.56
C VAL A 135 -2.15 4.09 9.57
N ASP A 136 -1.42 4.64 10.54
CA ASP A 136 -1.12 6.06 10.61
C ASP A 136 0.28 6.31 10.03
N VAL A 137 0.33 7.06 8.93
CA VAL A 137 1.57 7.52 8.29
C VAL A 137 1.90 8.91 8.84
N LYS A 138 3.10 9.06 9.41
CA LYS A 138 3.56 10.27 10.11
C LYS A 138 4.68 11.00 9.40
#